data_AF-A0A382GZ42-F1
#
_entry.id   AF-A0A382GZ42-F1
#
_cell.length_a   1.000
_cell.length_b   1.000
_cell.length_c   1.000
_cell.angle_alpha   90.00
_cell.angle_beta   90.00
_cell.angle_gamma   90.00
#
_symmetry.space_group_name_H-M   'P 1'
#
loop_
_entity.id
_entity.type
_entity.pdbx_description
1 polymer ?
#
loop_
_entity_poly.entity_id
_entity_poly.type
_entity_poly.pdbx_seq_one_letter_code
_entity_poly.pdbx_strand_id
1 'polypeptide(L)'
;MLLHQKLIHPDINGIVGAAGHHSKILIGDGNYPASSTLGPNAELISLNLMPGVVTCSQVLEALLSAVPIEAANTMGIPDDDPYAKFGPPPVWAEYEKLIADAGLDVKFESIPKWDFYEAVRSPDLVLTI
;
A
#
# COMPACT_ATOMS: atom_id res chain seq x y z
N MET A 1 -19.05 -10.74 14.97
CA MET A 1 -18.46 -10.64 13.62
C MET A 1 -17.61 -11.88 13.41
N LEU A 2 -17.87 -12.70 12.37
CA LEU A 2 -17.15 -13.96 12.10
C LEU A 2 -16.28 -13.76 10.84
N LEU A 3 -15.23 -12.94 10.98
CA LEU A 3 -14.13 -12.89 10.03
C LEU A 3 -12.89 -13.40 10.76
N HIS A 4 -12.10 -14.25 10.10
CA HIS A 4 -10.87 -14.82 10.67
C HIS A 4 -9.63 -13.95 10.39
N GLN A 5 -9.73 -13.07 9.40
CA GLN A 5 -8.72 -12.08 9.05
C GLN A 5 -8.83 -10.81 9.92
N LYS A 6 -7.75 -10.02 9.96
CA LYS A 6 -7.70 -8.74 10.68
C LYS A 6 -8.46 -7.63 9.95
N LEU A 7 -8.55 -7.70 8.62
CA LEU A 7 -9.29 -6.73 7.81
C LEU A 7 -10.81 -6.85 7.98
N ILE A 8 -11.40 -5.88 8.67
CA ILE A 8 -12.85 -5.84 8.93
C ILE A 8 -13.58 -4.69 8.23
N HIS A 9 -12.86 -3.78 7.55
CA HIS A 9 -13.49 -2.65 6.88
C HIS A 9 -14.36 -3.17 5.71
N PRO A 10 -15.67 -2.87 5.70
CA PRO A 10 -16.59 -3.47 4.74
C PRO A 10 -16.25 -3.13 3.29
N ASP A 11 -15.98 -1.85 2.99
CA ASP A 11 -15.73 -1.43 1.60
C ASP A 11 -14.37 -1.95 1.08
N ILE A 12 -13.31 -1.87 1.89
CA ILE A 12 -12.01 -2.49 1.55
C ILE A 12 -12.20 -3.98 1.28
N ASN A 13 -12.92 -4.72 2.16
CA ASN A 13 -13.21 -6.13 1.94
C ASN A 13 -13.96 -6.39 0.62
N GLY A 14 -14.94 -5.55 0.28
CA GLY A 14 -15.69 -5.65 -0.97
C GLY A 14 -14.79 -5.45 -2.20
N ILE A 15 -13.93 -4.43 -2.17
CA ILE A 15 -13.04 -4.08 -3.28
C ILE A 15 -11.97 -5.16 -3.47
N VAL A 16 -11.28 -5.55 -2.39
CA VAL A 16 -10.22 -6.57 -2.49
C VAL A 16 -10.79 -7.96 -2.76
N GLY A 17 -12.02 -8.26 -2.31
CA GLY A 17 -12.71 -9.51 -2.62
C GLY A 17 -13.19 -9.59 -4.07
N ALA A 18 -13.39 -8.46 -4.74
CA ALA A 18 -13.68 -8.38 -6.17
C ALA A 18 -12.42 -8.28 -7.05
N ALA A 19 -11.25 -8.03 -6.45
CA ALA A 19 -10.00 -7.88 -7.17
C ALA A 19 -9.56 -9.20 -7.83
N GLY A 20 -9.13 -9.09 -9.09
CA GLY A 20 -8.58 -10.21 -9.87
C GLY A 20 -7.06 -10.29 -9.77
N HIS A 21 -6.47 -11.27 -10.48
CA HIS A 21 -5.02 -11.38 -10.59
C HIS A 21 -4.40 -10.09 -11.16
N HIS A 22 -3.21 -9.72 -10.66
CA HIS A 22 -2.48 -8.50 -11.00
C HIS A 22 -3.13 -7.16 -10.60
N SER A 23 -4.24 -7.19 -9.86
CA SER A 23 -4.80 -5.97 -9.27
C SER A 23 -3.82 -5.37 -8.27
N LYS A 24 -3.74 -4.04 -8.25
CA LYS A 24 -2.83 -3.27 -7.38
C LYS A 24 -3.64 -2.51 -6.32
N ILE A 25 -3.02 -2.38 -5.15
CA ILE A 25 -3.53 -1.59 -4.03
C ILE A 25 -2.44 -0.58 -3.67
N LEU A 26 -2.81 0.69 -3.54
CA LEU A 26 -1.94 1.73 -3.01
C LEU A 26 -2.28 1.95 -1.53
N ILE A 27 -1.26 1.91 -0.68
CA ILE A 27 -1.31 2.45 0.69
C ILE A 27 -0.59 3.80 0.65
N GLY A 28 -1.33 4.89 0.72
CA GLY A 28 -0.81 6.25 0.76
C GLY A 28 -0.48 6.69 2.19
N ASP A 29 0.55 7.52 2.34
CA ASP A 29 0.72 8.30 3.57
C ASP A 29 -0.13 9.58 3.52
N GLY A 30 -0.13 10.37 4.60
CA GLY A 30 -0.90 11.61 4.68
C GLY A 30 -0.42 12.74 3.73
N ASN A 31 0.69 12.57 3.02
CA ASN A 31 1.22 13.52 2.05
C ASN A 31 1.01 13.09 0.60
N TYR A 32 0.73 11.81 0.35
CA TYR A 32 0.52 11.31 -1.00
C TYR A 32 -0.75 11.93 -1.62
N PRO A 33 -0.71 12.45 -2.86
CA PRO A 33 -1.82 13.17 -3.48
C PRO A 33 -2.93 12.24 -4.03
N ALA A 34 -3.44 11.34 -3.18
CA ALA A 34 -4.32 10.21 -3.52
C ALA A 34 -5.52 10.60 -4.41
N SER A 35 -6.19 11.72 -4.12
CA SER A 35 -7.38 12.17 -4.84
C SER A 35 -7.12 12.66 -6.28
N SER A 36 -5.86 12.92 -6.64
CA SER A 36 -5.50 13.46 -7.96
C SER A 36 -4.62 12.53 -8.80
N THR A 37 -4.25 11.37 -8.24
CA THR A 37 -3.38 10.40 -8.92
C THR A 37 -3.98 9.01 -9.05
N LEU A 38 -5.21 8.80 -8.56
CA LEU A 38 -5.90 7.53 -8.68
C LEU A 38 -6.05 7.07 -10.13
N GLY A 39 -5.85 5.76 -10.36
CA GLY A 39 -6.19 5.12 -11.62
C GLY A 39 -7.70 5.10 -11.89
N PRO A 40 -8.12 4.90 -13.15
CA PRO A 40 -9.53 5.01 -13.56
C PRO A 40 -10.47 3.96 -12.93
N ASN A 41 -9.91 2.87 -12.41
CA ASN A 41 -10.65 1.77 -11.77
C ASN A 41 -10.50 1.77 -10.24
N ALA A 42 -9.74 2.72 -9.68
CA ALA A 42 -9.43 2.73 -8.27
C ALA A 42 -10.51 3.46 -7.46
N GLU A 43 -10.98 2.80 -6.41
CA GLU A 43 -11.76 3.45 -5.36
C GLU A 43 -10.81 4.09 -4.33
N LEU A 44 -11.19 5.24 -3.77
CA LEU A 44 -10.44 5.94 -2.72
C LEU A 44 -11.13 5.77 -1.36
N ILE A 45 -10.44 5.17 -0.40
CA ILE A 45 -10.91 5.01 0.98
C ILE A 45 -9.96 5.71 1.95
N SER A 46 -10.33 6.91 2.40
CA SER A 46 -9.55 7.66 3.39
C SER A 46 -9.77 7.15 4.81
N LEU A 47 -8.72 6.58 5.42
CA LEU A 47 -8.74 6.11 6.83
C LEU A 47 -8.10 7.09 7.83
N ASN A 48 -7.55 8.21 7.35
CA ASN A 48 -6.85 9.18 8.18
C ASN A 48 -7.82 9.92 9.11
N LEU A 49 -7.68 9.73 10.42
CA LEU A 49 -8.43 10.46 11.43
C LEU A 49 -7.56 11.51 12.13
N MET A 50 -6.35 11.13 12.51
CA MET A 50 -5.34 11.97 13.14
C MET A 50 -3.94 11.39 12.90
N PRO A 51 -2.85 12.15 13.14
CA PRO A 51 -1.50 11.62 12.95
C PRO A 51 -1.28 10.30 13.69
N GLY A 52 -0.82 9.27 12.97
CA GLY A 52 -0.60 7.93 13.49
C GLY A 52 -1.84 7.05 13.64
N VAL A 53 -3.04 7.53 13.21
CA VAL A 53 -4.29 6.77 13.30
C VAL A 53 -5.06 6.81 11.97
N VAL A 54 -5.09 5.71 11.21
CA VAL A 54 -4.23 4.49 11.31
C VAL A 54 -2.89 4.69 10.61
N THR A 55 -1.87 3.89 10.95
CA THR A 55 -0.57 3.92 10.25
C THR A 55 -0.61 3.06 8.98
N CYS A 56 0.25 3.37 8.01
CA CYS A 56 0.42 2.53 6.81
C CYS A 56 0.80 1.08 7.18
N SER A 57 1.58 0.88 8.24
CA SER A 57 1.95 -0.45 8.76
C SER A 57 0.72 -1.24 9.22
N GLN A 58 -0.22 -0.60 9.92
CA GLN A 58 -1.48 -1.22 10.35
C GLN A 58 -2.38 -1.57 9.16
N VAL A 59 -2.42 -0.70 8.14
CA VAL A 59 -3.16 -0.98 6.90
C VAL A 59 -2.54 -2.17 6.16
N LEU A 60 -1.21 -2.22 6.05
CA LEU A 60 -0.49 -3.34 5.44
C LEU A 60 -0.76 -4.64 6.19
N GLU A 61 -0.66 -4.64 7.52
CA GLU A 61 -0.96 -5.81 8.36
C GLU A 61 -2.39 -6.33 8.15
N ALA A 62 -3.36 -5.43 8.01
CA ALA A 62 -4.75 -5.80 7.73
C ALA A 62 -4.88 -6.46 6.35
N LEU A 63 -4.29 -5.87 5.31
CA LEU A 63 -4.34 -6.42 3.93
C LEU A 63 -3.64 -7.78 3.83
N LEU A 64 -2.45 -7.94 4.42
CA LEU A 64 -1.70 -9.20 4.43
C LEU A 64 -2.50 -10.34 5.07
N SER A 65 -3.41 -10.04 5.99
CA SER A 65 -4.28 -11.05 6.61
C SER A 65 -5.44 -11.52 5.73
N ALA A 66 -5.74 -10.81 4.65
CA ALA A 66 -6.98 -10.97 3.88
C ALA A 66 -6.75 -11.34 2.40
N VAL A 67 -5.64 -10.92 1.80
CA VAL A 67 -5.36 -11.19 0.38
C VAL A 67 -3.95 -11.72 0.16
N PRO A 68 -3.76 -12.66 -0.79
CA PRO A 68 -2.42 -13.07 -1.20
C PRO A 68 -1.73 -11.91 -1.93
N ILE A 69 -0.50 -11.60 -1.51
CA ILE A 69 0.33 -10.57 -2.14
C ILE A 69 1.45 -11.27 -2.91
N GLU A 70 1.66 -10.89 -4.17
CA GLU A 70 2.72 -11.45 -5.04
C GLU A 70 3.92 -10.50 -5.21
N ALA A 71 3.72 -9.20 -5.01
CA ALA A 71 4.74 -8.17 -5.13
C ALA A 71 4.40 -6.99 -4.19
N ALA A 72 5.43 -6.33 -3.65
CA ALA A 72 5.25 -5.13 -2.83
C ALA A 72 6.29 -4.08 -3.22
N ASN A 73 5.85 -2.84 -3.45
CA ASN A 73 6.73 -1.77 -3.88
C ASN A 73 6.63 -0.51 -3.01
N THR A 74 7.75 0.19 -2.85
CA THR A 74 7.78 1.55 -2.29
C THR A 74 8.12 2.57 -3.35
N MET A 75 7.72 3.82 -3.10
CA MET A 75 8.20 4.94 -3.88
C MET A 75 9.67 5.21 -3.53
N GLY A 76 10.53 5.09 -4.53
CA GLY A 76 11.94 5.42 -4.42
C GLY A 76 12.16 6.90 -4.17
N ILE A 77 13.21 7.17 -3.40
CA ILE A 77 13.68 8.53 -3.10
C ILE A 77 14.60 8.94 -4.26
N PRO A 78 14.27 9.98 -5.04
CA PRO A 78 15.15 10.49 -6.08
C PRO A 78 16.52 10.91 -5.51
N ASP A 79 17.59 10.75 -6.29
CA ASP A 79 18.95 11.09 -5.85
C ASP A 79 19.12 12.59 -5.50
N ASP A 80 18.30 13.46 -6.10
CA ASP A 80 18.27 14.90 -5.85
C ASP A 80 17.36 15.32 -4.68
N ASP A 81 16.68 14.35 -4.04
CA ASP A 81 15.84 14.62 -2.89
C ASP A 81 16.68 14.91 -1.62
N PRO A 82 16.33 15.95 -0.82
CA PRO A 82 17.04 16.27 0.42
C PRO A 82 17.15 15.11 1.41
N TYR A 83 16.24 14.14 1.32
CA TYR A 83 16.20 12.98 2.19
C TYR A 83 17.00 11.77 1.69
N ALA A 84 17.46 11.75 0.44
CA ALA A 84 18.23 10.63 -0.13
C ALA A 84 19.48 10.29 0.70
N LYS A 85 20.11 11.31 1.28
CA LYS A 85 21.30 11.17 2.14
C LYS A 85 21.06 10.41 3.45
N PHE A 86 19.81 10.25 3.88
CA PHE A 86 19.48 9.53 5.11
C PHE A 86 19.24 8.04 4.88
N GLY A 87 19.33 7.57 3.63
CA GLY A 87 19.09 6.17 3.27
C GLY A 87 17.59 5.82 3.24
N PRO A 88 17.26 4.53 3.25
CA PRO A 88 15.86 4.09 3.22
C PRO A 88 15.11 4.54 4.48
N PRO A 89 13.84 4.96 4.36
CA PRO A 89 12.99 5.28 5.50
C PRO A 89 12.94 4.12 6.52
N PRO A 90 13.08 4.39 7.83
CA PRO A 90 13.05 3.34 8.86
C PRO A 90 11.80 2.45 8.83
N VAL A 91 10.67 2.99 8.37
CA VAL A 91 9.41 2.25 8.24
C VAL A 91 9.47 1.13 7.19
N TRP A 92 10.39 1.19 6.23
CA TRP A 92 10.55 0.11 5.24
C TRP A 92 10.96 -1.22 5.91
N ALA A 93 11.81 -1.18 6.93
CA ALA A 93 12.17 -2.36 7.71
C ALA A 93 10.97 -2.93 8.48
N GLU A 94 10.01 -2.08 8.89
CA GLU A 94 8.77 -2.53 9.50
C GLU A 94 7.88 -3.27 8.48
N TYR A 95 7.77 -2.74 7.26
CA TYR A 95 7.02 -3.40 6.18
C TYR A 95 7.62 -4.75 5.78
N GLU A 96 8.94 -4.82 5.63
CA GLU A 96 9.66 -6.08 5.37
C GLU A 96 9.39 -7.11 6.47
N LYS A 97 9.44 -6.70 7.74
CA LYS A 97 9.13 -7.56 8.87
C LYS A 97 7.67 -8.05 8.83
N LEU A 98 6.71 -7.18 8.53
CA LEU A 98 5.29 -7.56 8.43
C LEU A 98 5.04 -8.60 7.33
N ILE A 99 5.69 -8.44 6.17
CA ILE A 99 5.61 -9.40 5.06
C ILE A 99 6.21 -10.75 5.47
N ALA A 100 7.39 -10.73 6.11
CA ALA A 100 8.04 -11.95 6.60
C ALA A 100 7.21 -12.67 7.68
N ASP A 101 6.64 -11.91 8.64
CA ASP A 101 5.77 -12.45 9.70
C ASP A 101 4.46 -13.03 9.14
N ALA A 102 3.99 -12.55 7.99
CA ALA A 102 2.87 -13.12 7.25
C ALA A 102 3.23 -14.44 6.52
N GLY A 103 4.50 -14.85 6.55
CA GLY A 103 4.98 -16.07 5.90
C GLY A 103 5.05 -15.97 4.37
N LEU A 104 5.11 -14.76 3.84
CA LEU A 104 5.14 -14.51 2.39
C LEU A 104 6.58 -14.32 1.90
N ASP A 105 6.92 -15.01 0.82
CA ASP A 105 8.18 -14.82 0.08
C ASP A 105 7.95 -13.77 -1.03
N VAL A 106 7.69 -12.53 -0.61
CA VAL A 106 7.41 -11.41 -1.50
C VAL A 106 8.63 -10.51 -1.59
N LYS A 107 9.03 -10.17 -2.82
CA LYS A 107 10.09 -9.21 -3.06
C LYS A 107 9.57 -7.80 -2.76
N PHE A 108 10.09 -7.20 -1.70
CA PHE A 108 9.81 -5.82 -1.32
C PHE A 108 10.85 -4.91 -1.97
N GLU A 109 10.43 -4.11 -2.96
CA GLU A 109 11.36 -3.33 -3.80
C GLU A 109 10.95 -1.88 -3.94
N SER A 110 11.93 -0.99 -3.82
CA SER A 110 11.72 0.40 -4.20
C SER A 110 11.80 0.57 -5.71
N ILE A 111 10.80 1.24 -6.29
CA ILE A 111 10.79 1.61 -7.71
C ILE A 111 10.96 3.12 -7.87
N PRO A 112 11.52 3.63 -8.99
CA PRO A 112 11.71 5.05 -9.20
C PRO A 112 10.41 5.84 -8.97
N LYS A 113 10.54 7.05 -8.40
CA LYS A 113 9.40 7.90 -8.04
C LYS A 113 8.36 8.01 -9.16
N TRP A 114 8.81 8.29 -10.39
CA TRP A 114 7.90 8.48 -11.52
C TRP A 114 7.25 7.17 -11.98
N ASP A 115 7.98 6.06 -11.95
CA ASP A 115 7.42 4.73 -12.22
C ASP A 115 6.36 4.35 -11.18
N PHE A 116 6.54 4.76 -9.92
CA PHE A 116 5.53 4.61 -8.88
C PHE A 116 4.25 5.38 -9.21
N TYR A 117 4.35 6.64 -9.65
CA TYR A 117 3.17 7.42 -10.06
C TYR A 117 2.48 6.80 -11.28
N GLU A 118 3.21 6.28 -12.26
CA GLU A 118 2.62 5.56 -13.39
C GLU A 118 1.92 4.26 -12.96
N ALA A 119 2.51 3.51 -12.04
CA ALA A 119 1.90 2.30 -11.49
C ALA A 119 0.59 2.59 -10.75
N VAL A 120 0.51 3.71 -10.00
CA VAL A 120 -0.72 4.13 -9.31
C VAL A 120 -1.79 4.63 -10.29
N ARG A 121 -1.40 5.33 -11.36
CA ARG A 121 -2.36 5.82 -12.37
C ARG A 121 -2.87 4.72 -13.29
N SER A 122 -2.31 3.51 -13.22
CA SER A 122 -2.66 2.44 -14.14
C SER A 122 -4.09 1.92 -13.90
N PRO A 123 -4.74 1.37 -14.94
CA PRO A 123 -6.05 0.71 -14.79
C PRO A 123 -6.03 -0.53 -13.88
N ASP A 124 -4.85 -1.03 -13.52
CA ASP A 124 -4.71 -2.19 -12.63
C ASP A 124 -4.87 -1.79 -11.15
N LEU A 125 -4.77 -0.50 -10.82
CA LEU A 125 -5.05 -0.03 -9.47
C LEU A 125 -6.56 -0.08 -9.22
N VAL A 126 -6.96 -0.84 -8.20
CA VAL A 126 -8.38 -1.01 -7.81
C VAL A 126 -8.71 -0.33 -6.49
N LEU A 127 -7.70 -0.01 -5.68
CA LEU A 127 -7.89 0.59 -4.37
C LEU A 127 -6.74 1.53 -4.01
N THR A 128 -7.08 2.73 -3.55
CA THR A 128 -6.18 3.64 -2.83
C THR A 128 -6.70 3.81 -1.40
N ILE A 129 -5.84 3.52 -0.42
CA ILE A 129 -6.11 3.65 1.02
C ILE A 129 -5.25 4.77 1.60
#